data_AF-A0A6M0BWD9-F1
#
_entry.id   AF-A0A6M0BWD9-F1
#
_cell.length_a   1.000
_cell.length_b   1.000
_cell.length_c   1.000
_cell.angle_alpha   90.00
_cell.angle_beta   90.00
_cell.angle_gamma   90.00
#
_symmetry.space_group_name_H-M   'P 1'
#
loop_
_entity.id
_entity.type
_entity.pdbx_description
1 polymer ?
#
loop_
_entity_poly.entity_id
_entity_poly.type
_entity_poly.pdbx_seq_one_letter_code
_entity_poly.pdbx_strand_id
1 'polypeptide(L)'
;MSVRLLYCEGKSKSLDLEILSALLSGIAIDIQPVGSKHILKDRIIGARDAQRNWSIAGIKDRDFDDDRSLPTNNPRNWEDKNTGEKLGWTWERKEIENYLIDPNVVKFALGSKAPPPDEYEQTLKASAEKMSYYTAARITLSFYLQNRPSPPQNYWGEKQYKKYKDEDYCCPKDKGLTQANCRSQTNNIVTQYQNSFGKKLDVLSEFDRLLPYCRPGGFRFENYLTFFAGKDLLFGMQNALRKFNFESPVVFRKAIIQGIAESPEDVWTWLPEWEKLR
;
A
#
# COMPACT_ATOMS: atom_id res chain seq x y z
N MET A 1 3.90 12.19 23.73
CA MET A 1 2.81 11.52 24.48
C MET A 1 2.76 10.08 24.00
N SER A 2 2.83 9.09 24.89
CA SER A 2 2.74 7.68 24.49
C SER A 2 1.29 7.35 24.13
N VAL A 3 1.04 6.88 22.91
CA VAL A 3 -0.26 6.39 22.50
C VAL A 3 -0.58 5.12 23.29
N ARG A 4 -1.78 5.07 23.88
CA ARG A 4 -2.27 3.91 24.65
C ARG A 4 -3.12 2.99 23.80
N LEU A 5 -3.88 3.54 22.84
CA LEU A 5 -4.70 2.79 21.90
C LEU A 5 -4.43 3.29 20.47
N LEU A 6 -3.97 2.38 19.61
CA LEU A 6 -3.73 2.63 18.20
C LEU A 6 -4.74 1.85 17.37
N TYR A 7 -5.59 2.57 16.65
CA TYR A 7 -6.46 1.96 15.66
C TYR A 7 -5.73 1.76 14.33
N CYS A 8 -5.96 0.64 13.65
CA CYS A 8 -5.42 0.38 12.32
C CYS A 8 -6.48 -0.05 11.31
N GLU A 9 -6.14 0.00 10.02
CA GLU A 9 -6.95 -0.60 8.96
C GLU A 9 -6.97 -2.14 9.05
N GLY A 10 -7.90 -2.74 8.30
CA GLY A 10 -8.06 -4.19 8.21
C GLY A 10 -8.91 -4.80 9.31
N LYS A 11 -9.13 -6.11 9.24
CA LYS A 11 -9.94 -6.90 10.19
C LYS A 11 -9.05 -7.57 11.24
N SER A 12 -9.65 -8.32 12.18
CA SER A 12 -8.87 -9.23 13.02
C SER A 12 -8.02 -10.17 12.15
N LYS A 13 -6.74 -10.34 12.50
CA LYS A 13 -5.71 -11.05 11.71
C LYS A 13 -5.41 -10.41 10.35
N SER A 14 -5.59 -9.09 10.23
CA SER A 14 -5.07 -8.36 9.07
C SER A 14 -3.56 -8.29 9.10
N LEU A 15 -2.98 -8.12 7.92
CA LEU A 15 -1.56 -7.87 7.73
C LEU A 15 -1.08 -6.68 8.56
N ASP A 16 -1.83 -5.57 8.54
CA ASP A 16 -1.55 -4.38 9.34
C ASP A 16 -1.40 -4.69 10.84
N LEU A 17 -2.36 -5.45 11.40
CA LEU A 17 -2.36 -5.79 12.82
C LEU A 17 -1.16 -6.66 13.19
N GLU A 18 -0.85 -7.67 12.38
CA GLU A 18 0.28 -8.58 12.61
C GLU A 18 1.62 -7.83 12.59
N ILE A 19 1.83 -6.97 11.58
CA ILE A 19 3.06 -6.18 11.47
C ILE A 19 3.15 -5.14 12.59
N LEU A 20 2.09 -4.37 12.85
CA LEU A 20 2.10 -3.37 13.93
C LEU A 20 2.37 -4.01 15.30
N SER A 21 1.82 -5.20 15.54
CA SER A 21 2.05 -5.95 16.79
C SER A 21 3.51 -6.38 16.93
N ALA A 22 4.17 -6.77 15.84
CA ALA A 22 5.61 -7.06 15.85
C ALA A 22 6.45 -5.79 16.10
N LEU A 23 6.16 -4.70 15.38
CA LEU A 23 6.90 -3.44 15.50
C LEU A 23 6.80 -2.80 16.90
N LEU A 24 5.61 -2.88 17.50
CA LEU A 24 5.33 -2.25 18.80
C LEU A 24 5.43 -3.23 19.97
N SER A 25 5.99 -4.42 19.73
CA SER A 25 6.22 -5.42 20.77
C SER A 25 7.04 -4.83 21.93
N GLY A 26 6.61 -5.11 23.16
CA GLY A 26 7.23 -4.57 24.38
C GLY A 26 6.81 -3.14 24.76
N ILE A 27 5.96 -2.49 23.97
CA ILE A 27 5.37 -1.19 24.30
C ILE A 27 3.97 -1.42 24.88
N ALA A 28 3.61 -0.70 25.92
CA ALA A 28 2.28 -0.75 26.54
C ALA A 28 1.23 -0.02 25.67
N ILE A 29 0.94 -0.56 24.49
CA ILE A 29 -0.05 -0.05 23.53
C ILE A 29 -1.02 -1.16 23.12
N ASP A 30 -2.31 -0.83 23.10
CA ASP A 30 -3.36 -1.69 22.56
C ASP A 30 -3.56 -1.37 21.07
N ILE A 31 -3.57 -2.38 20.20
CA ILE A 31 -3.71 -2.21 18.75
C ILE A 31 -5.02 -2.83 18.31
N GLN A 32 -5.92 -2.03 17.75
CA GLN A 32 -7.26 -2.50 17.37
C GLN A 32 -7.57 -2.26 15.88
N PRO A 33 -7.92 -3.33 15.13
CA PRO A 33 -8.38 -3.18 13.75
C PRO A 33 -9.81 -2.64 13.69
N VAL A 34 -10.09 -1.74 12.74
CA VAL A 34 -11.43 -1.12 12.58
C VAL A 34 -12.22 -1.66 11.37
N GLY A 35 -11.59 -2.50 10.54
CA GLY A 35 -12.23 -3.16 9.40
C GLY A 35 -12.23 -2.31 8.14
N SER A 36 -12.74 -1.07 8.22
CA SER A 36 -12.87 -0.16 7.09
C SER A 36 -12.29 1.21 7.39
N LYS A 37 -11.48 1.73 6.47
CA LYS A 37 -10.91 3.09 6.55
C LYS A 37 -11.96 4.19 6.61
N HIS A 38 -13.17 3.95 6.09
CA HIS A 38 -14.26 4.92 6.09
C HIS A 38 -14.78 5.27 7.49
N ILE A 39 -14.66 4.34 8.45
CA ILE A 39 -15.12 4.54 9.83
C ILE A 39 -13.97 4.74 10.82
N LEU A 40 -12.71 4.64 10.35
CA LEU A 40 -11.53 4.74 11.21
C LEU A 40 -11.46 6.09 11.94
N LYS A 41 -11.72 7.18 11.21
CA LYS A 41 -11.80 8.54 11.78
C LYS A 41 -12.84 8.62 12.90
N ASP A 42 -14.08 8.23 12.60
CA ASP A 42 -15.19 8.33 13.55
C ASP A 42 -14.95 7.45 14.78
N ARG A 43 -14.29 6.30 14.60
CA ARG A 43 -13.88 5.42 15.69
C ARG A 43 -12.85 6.07 16.61
N ILE A 44 -11.86 6.77 16.06
CA ILE A 44 -10.84 7.49 16.84
C ILE A 44 -11.50 8.61 17.66
N ILE A 45 -12.30 9.46 17.02
CA ILE A 45 -12.97 10.60 17.67
C ILE A 45 -13.90 10.11 18.78
N GLY A 46 -14.78 9.14 18.47
CA GLY A 46 -15.71 8.60 19.46
C GLY A 46 -15.00 7.91 20.63
N ALA A 47 -13.85 7.26 20.41
CA ALA A 47 -13.07 6.67 21.48
C ALA A 47 -12.39 7.74 22.37
N ARG A 48 -11.91 8.84 21.79
CA ARG A 48 -11.36 9.98 22.55
C ARG A 48 -12.42 10.63 23.43
N ASP A 49 -13.63 10.78 22.92
CA ASP A 49 -14.75 11.34 23.68
C ASP A 49 -15.15 10.44 24.86
N ALA A 50 -15.16 9.11 24.64
CA ALA A 50 -15.50 8.13 25.66
C ALA A 50 -14.38 7.90 26.70
N GLN A 51 -13.12 8.02 26.29
CA GLN A 51 -11.94 7.72 27.11
C GLN A 51 -10.99 8.92 27.17
N ARG A 52 -11.45 10.03 27.73
CA ARG A 52 -10.72 11.31 27.75
C ARG A 52 -9.31 11.27 28.37
N ASN A 53 -9.02 10.26 29.19
CA ASN A 53 -7.71 10.07 29.83
C ASN A 53 -6.75 9.17 29.02
N TRP A 54 -7.17 8.65 27.87
CA TRP A 54 -6.35 7.80 27.02
C TRP A 54 -5.80 8.61 25.84
N SER A 55 -4.52 8.40 25.53
CA SER A 55 -3.96 8.87 24.26
C SER A 55 -4.35 7.87 23.16
N ILE A 56 -5.19 8.33 22.23
CA ILE A 56 -5.77 7.48 21.18
C ILE A 56 -5.37 8.06 19.82
N ALA A 57 -4.85 7.22 18.94
CA ALA A 57 -4.49 7.60 17.58
C ALA A 57 -4.90 6.50 16.59
N GLY A 58 -4.84 6.81 15.29
CA GLY A 58 -4.94 5.83 14.23
C GLY A 58 -3.70 5.80 13.34
N ILE A 59 -3.45 4.65 12.73
CA ILE A 59 -2.53 4.51 11.59
C ILE A 59 -3.29 3.91 10.42
N LYS A 60 -2.99 4.41 9.22
CA LYS A 60 -3.68 3.98 8.00
C LYS A 60 -2.76 3.98 6.79
N ASP A 61 -3.19 3.34 5.71
CA ASP A 61 -2.47 3.39 4.45
C ASP A 61 -2.43 4.82 3.89
N ARG A 62 -1.36 5.13 3.16
CA ARG A 62 -1.24 6.38 2.42
C ARG A 62 -2.23 6.45 1.27
N ASP A 63 -2.54 5.29 0.66
CA ASP A 63 -3.27 5.17 -0.60
C ASP A 63 -2.54 5.90 -1.76
N PHE A 64 -3.17 5.95 -2.94
CA PHE A 64 -2.69 6.81 -4.02
C PHE A 64 -3.01 8.28 -3.71
N ASP A 65 -1.99 9.13 -3.72
CA ASP A 65 -2.08 10.57 -3.50
C ASP A 65 -1.31 11.36 -4.56
N ASP A 66 -1.55 12.67 -4.65
CA ASP A 66 -0.99 13.61 -5.62
C ASP A 66 0.35 14.22 -5.19
N ASP A 67 0.85 13.80 -4.02
CA ASP A 67 2.09 14.28 -3.43
C ASP A 67 3.31 13.96 -4.32
N ARG A 68 4.25 14.90 -4.34
CA ARG A 68 5.50 14.85 -5.13
C ARG A 68 6.72 15.12 -4.27
N SER A 69 6.57 15.16 -2.95
CA SER A 69 7.68 15.28 -2.02
C SER A 69 8.49 13.98 -2.00
N LEU A 70 9.81 14.13 -1.92
CA LEU A 70 10.74 13.02 -1.71
C LEU A 70 10.34 12.24 -0.45
N PRO A 71 10.47 10.90 -0.44
CA PRO A 71 10.34 10.12 0.78
C PRO A 71 11.32 10.64 1.84
N THR A 72 10.82 10.77 3.05
CA THR A 72 11.56 11.26 4.23
C THR A 72 11.93 10.12 5.17
N ASN A 73 11.45 8.91 4.91
CA ASN A 73 11.49 7.73 5.76
C ASN A 73 10.85 7.99 7.13
N ASN A 74 9.66 8.61 7.15
CA ASN A 74 8.87 8.85 8.36
C ASN A 74 7.36 8.63 8.13
N PRO A 75 6.62 8.03 9.09
CA PRO A 75 5.17 8.10 9.11
C PRO A 75 4.70 9.56 9.02
N ARG A 76 3.61 9.80 8.28
CA ARG A 76 3.11 11.15 8.00
C ARG A 76 1.99 11.50 8.94
N ASN A 77 1.92 12.76 9.39
CA ASN A 77 0.78 13.19 10.20
C ASN A 77 -0.52 13.04 9.42
N TRP A 78 -1.52 12.46 10.07
CA TRP A 78 -2.88 12.38 9.56
C TRP A 78 -3.79 13.31 10.36
N GLU A 79 -4.35 14.29 9.66
CA GLU A 79 -5.25 15.29 10.22
C GLU A 79 -6.60 15.25 9.51
N ASP A 80 -7.66 15.56 10.24
CA ASP A 80 -8.97 15.84 9.66
C ASP A 80 -8.91 17.13 8.85
N LYS A 81 -9.17 17.04 7.54
CA LYS A 81 -9.13 18.20 6.64
C LYS A 81 -10.13 19.31 7.00
N ASN A 82 -11.21 18.97 7.72
CA ASN A 82 -12.25 19.93 8.06
C ASN A 82 -11.99 20.66 9.38
N THR A 83 -11.42 19.96 10.36
CA THR A 83 -11.23 20.49 11.73
C THR A 83 -9.77 20.78 12.07
N GLY A 84 -8.82 20.24 11.31
CA GLY A 84 -7.39 20.25 11.64
C GLY A 84 -7.02 19.33 12.80
N GLU A 85 -7.96 18.51 13.30
CA GLU A 85 -7.69 17.61 14.42
C GLU A 85 -6.70 16.51 14.01
N LYS A 86 -5.65 16.31 14.82
CA LYS A 86 -4.67 15.24 14.62
C LYS A 86 -5.28 13.88 14.96
N LEU A 87 -5.45 13.03 13.96
CA LEU A 87 -6.03 11.69 14.09
C LEU A 87 -4.96 10.61 14.33
N GLY A 88 -3.73 10.85 13.88
CA GLY A 88 -2.59 9.95 14.07
C GLY A 88 -1.66 10.04 12.88
N TRP A 89 -1.40 8.92 12.22
CA TRP A 89 -0.45 8.84 11.11
C TRP A 89 -1.00 8.11 9.88
N THR A 90 -0.39 8.38 8.72
CA THR A 90 -0.39 7.44 7.61
C THR A 90 0.99 6.82 7.47
N TRP A 91 1.07 5.62 6.90
CA TRP A 91 2.32 5.14 6.33
C TRP A 91 2.89 6.17 5.33
N GLU A 92 4.21 6.19 5.16
CA GLU A 92 4.81 7.01 4.10
C GLU A 92 4.73 6.32 2.75
N ARG A 93 4.91 5.01 2.74
CA ARG A 93 4.72 4.18 1.56
C ARG A 93 3.22 3.94 1.35
N LYS A 94 2.85 3.61 0.12
CA LYS A 94 1.45 3.51 -0.30
C LYS A 94 0.61 2.59 0.59
N GLU A 95 1.15 1.44 0.96
CA GLU A 95 0.50 0.39 1.76
C GLU A 95 1.53 -0.47 2.49
N ILE A 96 1.10 -1.27 3.48
CA ILE A 96 2.00 -2.10 4.29
C ILE A 96 2.84 -3.09 3.46
N GLU A 97 2.30 -3.61 2.34
CA GLU A 97 3.04 -4.51 1.46
C GLU A 97 4.32 -3.89 0.89
N ASN A 98 4.37 -2.56 0.74
CA ASN A 98 5.57 -1.86 0.28
C ASN A 98 6.75 -1.97 1.25
N TYR A 99 6.48 -2.14 2.55
CA TYR A 99 7.51 -2.38 3.55
C TYR A 99 7.95 -3.84 3.53
N LEU A 100 7.03 -4.78 3.33
CA LEU A 100 7.33 -6.22 3.32
C LEU A 100 8.23 -6.61 2.15
N ILE A 101 8.12 -5.91 1.01
CA ILE A 101 8.97 -6.16 -0.15
C ILE A 101 10.25 -5.34 -0.14
N ASP A 102 10.52 -4.55 0.89
CA ASP A 102 11.78 -3.81 1.03
C ASP A 102 12.97 -4.78 1.07
N PRO A 103 14.06 -4.54 0.31
CA PRO A 103 15.22 -5.42 0.29
C PRO A 103 15.78 -5.74 1.69
N ASN A 104 15.80 -4.76 2.61
CA ASN A 104 16.29 -4.98 3.97
C ASN A 104 15.35 -5.89 4.75
N VAL A 105 14.04 -5.64 4.69
CA VAL A 105 13.04 -6.47 5.38
C VAL A 105 13.06 -7.91 4.85
N VAL A 106 13.14 -8.09 3.53
CA VAL A 106 13.24 -9.42 2.90
C VAL A 106 14.50 -10.15 3.35
N LYS A 107 15.65 -9.45 3.37
CA LYS A 107 16.92 -10.01 3.82
C LYS A 107 16.85 -10.46 5.28
N PHE A 108 16.36 -9.62 6.18
CA PHE A 108 16.29 -9.94 7.60
C PHE A 108 15.26 -11.02 7.90
N ALA A 109 14.05 -10.91 7.35
CA ALA A 109 12.98 -11.87 7.61
C ALA A 109 13.27 -13.28 7.07
N LEU A 110 13.93 -13.39 5.91
CA LEU A 110 14.14 -14.69 5.26
C LEU A 110 15.53 -15.29 5.55
N GLY A 111 16.49 -14.49 6.01
CA GLY A 111 17.85 -14.94 6.30
C GLY A 111 18.48 -15.66 5.10
N SER A 112 18.89 -16.92 5.29
CA SER A 112 19.49 -17.74 4.23
C SER A 112 18.53 -18.12 3.09
N LYS A 113 17.22 -17.93 3.27
CA LYS A 113 16.21 -18.14 2.22
C LYS A 113 15.94 -16.87 1.39
N ALA A 114 16.54 -15.74 1.76
CA ALA A 114 16.39 -14.50 1.01
C ALA A 114 16.98 -14.67 -0.41
N PRO A 115 16.34 -14.11 -1.45
CA PRO A 115 16.95 -14.00 -2.75
C PRO A 115 18.27 -13.19 -2.69
N PRO A 116 19.21 -13.41 -3.63
CA PRO A 116 20.43 -12.58 -3.71
C PRO A 116 20.05 -11.09 -3.82
N PRO A 117 20.66 -10.19 -3.03
CA PRO A 117 20.25 -8.78 -2.96
C PRO A 117 20.18 -8.08 -4.33
N ASP A 118 21.25 -8.20 -5.12
CA ASP A 118 21.32 -7.55 -6.45
C ASP A 118 20.25 -8.08 -7.41
N GLU A 119 19.98 -9.39 -7.37
CA GLU A 119 18.93 -10.00 -8.21
C GLU A 119 17.53 -9.58 -7.76
N TYR A 120 17.32 -9.42 -6.45
CA TYR A 120 16.06 -8.98 -5.88
C TYR A 120 15.76 -7.52 -6.21
N GLU A 121 16.75 -6.64 -6.08
CA GLU A 121 16.62 -5.22 -6.45
C GLU A 121 16.33 -5.04 -7.94
N GLN A 122 17.03 -5.78 -8.81
CA GLN A 122 16.75 -5.79 -10.24
C GLN A 122 15.34 -6.31 -10.53
N THR A 123 14.89 -7.34 -9.81
CA THR A 123 13.55 -7.90 -9.92
C THR A 123 12.47 -6.89 -9.52
N LEU A 124 12.67 -6.15 -8.42
CA LEU A 124 11.77 -5.09 -8.00
C LEU A 124 11.70 -3.95 -9.03
N LYS A 125 12.85 -3.50 -9.54
CA LYS A 125 12.90 -2.46 -10.57
C LYS A 125 12.20 -2.91 -11.86
N ALA A 126 12.46 -4.12 -12.34
CA ALA A 126 11.78 -4.69 -13.51
C ALA A 126 10.26 -4.81 -13.29
N SER A 127 9.84 -5.14 -12.07
CA SER A 127 8.43 -5.14 -11.69
C SER A 127 7.82 -3.73 -11.76
N ALA A 128 8.51 -2.71 -11.23
CA ALA A 128 8.08 -1.32 -11.35
C ALA A 128 7.96 -0.88 -12.82
N GLU A 129 8.92 -1.24 -13.69
CA GLU A 129 8.84 -0.92 -15.12
C GLU A 129 7.60 -1.52 -15.77
N LYS A 130 7.37 -2.81 -15.50
CA LYS A 130 6.20 -3.54 -15.97
C LYS A 130 4.88 -2.94 -15.48
N MET A 131 4.84 -2.44 -14.24
CA MET A 131 3.63 -1.88 -13.62
C MET A 131 3.46 -0.37 -13.83
N SER A 132 4.38 0.31 -14.52
CA SER A 132 4.39 1.77 -14.69
C SER A 132 3.09 2.34 -15.27
N TYR A 133 2.62 1.78 -16.40
CA TYR A 133 1.38 2.20 -17.05
C TYR A 133 0.14 1.93 -16.20
N TYR A 134 0.12 0.77 -15.54
CA TYR A 134 -0.97 0.37 -14.67
C TYR A 134 -1.05 1.30 -13.45
N THR A 135 0.09 1.58 -12.82
CA THR A 135 0.19 2.48 -11.68
C THR A 135 -0.28 3.89 -12.04
N ALA A 136 0.16 4.44 -13.18
CA ALA A 136 -0.32 5.74 -13.65
C ALA A 136 -1.86 5.77 -13.78
N ALA A 137 -2.44 4.75 -14.39
CA ALA A 137 -3.88 4.62 -14.54
C ALA A 137 -4.62 4.49 -13.18
N ARG A 138 -4.10 3.70 -12.24
CA ARG A 138 -4.69 3.57 -10.90
C ARG A 138 -4.65 4.87 -10.11
N ILE A 139 -3.56 5.64 -10.22
CA ILE A 139 -3.45 6.98 -9.62
C ILE A 139 -4.50 7.92 -10.25
N THR A 140 -4.57 7.97 -11.59
CA THR A 140 -5.56 8.77 -12.32
C THR A 140 -6.99 8.44 -11.88
N LEU A 141 -7.35 7.16 -11.82
CA LEU A 141 -8.66 6.71 -11.37
C LEU A 141 -8.91 7.11 -9.91
N SER A 142 -7.93 6.95 -9.04
CA SER A 142 -8.08 7.30 -7.62
C SER A 142 -8.43 8.77 -7.43
N PHE A 143 -7.73 9.70 -8.11
CA PHE A 143 -8.06 11.12 -8.02
C PHE A 143 -9.40 11.45 -8.65
N TYR A 144 -9.68 10.86 -9.80
CA TYR A 144 -10.93 11.10 -10.49
C TYR A 144 -12.15 10.68 -9.64
N LEU A 145 -12.00 9.60 -8.87
CA LEU A 145 -13.06 8.92 -8.15
C LEU A 145 -13.18 9.28 -6.67
N GLN A 146 -12.15 9.87 -6.05
CA GLN A 146 -12.05 10.06 -4.60
C GLN A 146 -13.27 10.74 -3.94
N ASN A 147 -13.92 11.68 -4.63
CA ASN A 147 -15.05 12.45 -4.10
C ASN A 147 -16.37 12.15 -4.83
N ARG A 148 -16.47 10.96 -5.43
CA ARG A 148 -17.62 10.57 -6.25
C ARG A 148 -18.54 9.63 -5.46
N PRO A 149 -19.87 9.74 -5.60
CA PRO A 149 -20.79 8.82 -4.95
C PRO A 149 -20.65 7.42 -5.56
N SER A 150 -20.46 6.40 -4.71
CA SER A 150 -20.29 5.00 -5.13
C SER A 150 -19.28 4.83 -6.27
N PRO A 151 -18.01 5.25 -6.07
CA PRO A 151 -17.03 5.22 -7.13
C PRO A 151 -16.74 3.76 -7.56
N PRO A 152 -16.51 3.49 -8.86
CA PRO A 152 -15.97 2.22 -9.29
C PRO A 152 -14.59 1.96 -8.65
N GLN A 153 -14.13 0.72 -8.75
CA GLN A 153 -12.80 0.36 -8.27
C GLN A 153 -11.71 1.03 -9.11
N ASN A 154 -10.60 1.39 -8.48
CA ASN A 154 -9.41 1.94 -9.14
C ASN A 154 -8.48 0.84 -9.71
N TYR A 155 -9.00 -0.36 -9.90
CA TYR A 155 -8.29 -1.53 -10.41
C TYR A 155 -9.22 -2.33 -11.32
N TRP A 156 -8.64 -3.16 -12.18
CA TRP A 156 -9.35 -4.07 -13.07
C TRP A 156 -8.49 -5.30 -13.37
N GLY A 157 -9.09 -6.30 -14.02
CA GLY A 157 -8.42 -7.53 -14.43
C GLY A 157 -9.04 -8.76 -13.80
N GLU A 158 -8.27 -9.84 -13.77
CA GLU A 158 -8.74 -11.13 -13.27
C GLU A 158 -8.33 -11.30 -11.80
N LYS A 159 -9.20 -11.94 -11.01
CA LYS A 159 -8.86 -12.40 -9.65
C LYS A 159 -7.68 -13.36 -9.73
N GLN A 160 -6.56 -12.96 -9.13
CA GLN A 160 -5.36 -13.76 -8.97
C GLN A 160 -5.49 -14.62 -7.72
N TYR A 161 -4.66 -15.66 -7.63
CA TYR A 161 -4.42 -16.37 -6.36
C TYR A 161 -5.67 -16.98 -5.69
N LYS A 162 -6.72 -17.32 -6.47
CA LYS A 162 -8.01 -17.88 -5.99
C LYS A 162 -7.91 -19.07 -5.02
N LYS A 163 -6.78 -19.80 -5.04
CA LYS A 163 -6.52 -20.91 -4.10
C LYS A 163 -6.26 -20.45 -2.66
N TYR A 164 -5.95 -19.18 -2.43
CA TYR A 164 -5.77 -18.58 -1.12
C TYR A 164 -7.01 -17.77 -0.76
N LYS A 165 -7.85 -18.33 0.14
CA LYS A 165 -9.21 -17.84 0.43
C LYS A 165 -9.28 -16.38 0.91
N ASP A 166 -8.20 -15.87 1.49
CA ASP A 166 -8.13 -14.53 2.07
C ASP A 166 -7.37 -13.51 1.19
N GLU A 167 -7.00 -13.92 -0.03
CA GLU A 167 -6.25 -13.08 -0.96
C GLU A 167 -7.13 -12.66 -2.13
N ASP A 168 -7.75 -11.48 -2.01
CA ASP A 168 -8.48 -10.87 -3.13
C ASP A 168 -7.60 -9.82 -3.81
N TYR A 169 -6.85 -10.25 -4.83
CA TYR A 169 -6.06 -9.37 -5.67
C TYR A 169 -6.51 -9.47 -7.13
N CYS A 170 -6.82 -8.34 -7.74
CA CYS A 170 -7.25 -8.26 -9.13
C CYS A 170 -6.25 -7.43 -9.94
N CYS A 171 -5.75 -8.00 -11.03
CA CYS A 171 -4.78 -7.34 -11.92
C CYS A 171 -4.90 -7.87 -13.34
N PRO A 172 -4.61 -7.05 -14.37
CA PRO A 172 -4.54 -7.54 -15.74
C PRO A 172 -3.37 -8.52 -15.91
N LYS A 173 -3.53 -9.49 -16.80
CA LYS A 173 -2.41 -10.30 -17.29
C LYS A 173 -1.38 -9.42 -17.99
N ASP A 174 -0.16 -9.92 -18.17
CA ASP A 174 0.97 -9.19 -18.78
C ASP A 174 0.61 -8.46 -20.09
N LYS A 175 -0.16 -9.09 -20.98
CA LYS A 175 -0.61 -8.46 -22.24
C LYS A 175 -1.51 -7.23 -22.03
N GLY A 176 -2.15 -7.12 -20.88
CA GLY A 176 -3.01 -6.02 -20.46
C GLY A 176 -2.27 -4.84 -19.82
N LEU A 177 -0.98 -4.98 -19.48
CA LEU A 177 -0.17 -3.96 -18.80
C LEU A 177 0.51 -2.97 -19.77
N THR A 178 -0.01 -2.85 -21.00
CA THR A 178 0.52 -1.91 -22.00
C THR A 178 -0.09 -0.52 -21.82
N GLN A 179 0.58 0.52 -22.32
CA GLN A 179 0.06 1.88 -22.33
C GLN A 179 -1.32 1.98 -22.98
N ALA A 180 -1.48 1.38 -24.17
CA ALA A 180 -2.74 1.43 -24.92
C ALA A 180 -3.89 0.79 -24.14
N ASN A 181 -3.65 -0.36 -23.50
CA ASN A 181 -4.67 -1.05 -22.70
C ASN A 181 -5.00 -0.28 -21.43
N CYS A 182 -4.00 0.20 -20.68
CA CYS A 182 -4.24 0.99 -19.46
C CYS A 182 -4.98 2.29 -19.77
N ARG A 183 -4.61 2.98 -20.86
CA ARG A 183 -5.30 4.19 -21.33
C ARG A 183 -6.76 3.90 -21.71
N SER A 184 -6.99 2.85 -22.49
CA SER A 184 -8.35 2.44 -22.90
C SER A 184 -9.21 2.06 -21.69
N GLN A 185 -8.68 1.27 -20.75
CA GLN A 185 -9.44 0.82 -19.58
C GLN A 185 -9.76 1.97 -18.62
N THR A 186 -8.82 2.89 -18.38
CA THR A 186 -9.09 4.12 -17.61
C THR A 186 -10.26 4.90 -18.20
N ASN A 187 -10.25 5.11 -19.52
CA ASN A 187 -11.35 5.81 -20.20
C ASN A 187 -12.68 5.04 -20.10
N ASN A 188 -12.64 3.72 -20.25
CA ASN A 188 -13.85 2.89 -20.20
C ASN A 188 -14.49 2.93 -18.81
N ILE A 189 -13.71 2.76 -17.74
CA ILE A 189 -14.19 2.81 -16.35
C ILE A 189 -14.86 4.17 -16.07
N VAL A 190 -14.19 5.27 -16.47
CA VAL A 190 -14.74 6.61 -16.27
C VAL A 190 -15.97 6.88 -17.12
N THR A 191 -15.97 6.47 -18.39
CA THR A 191 -17.12 6.65 -19.29
C THR A 191 -18.35 5.91 -18.77
N GLN A 192 -18.19 4.66 -18.34
CA GLN A 192 -19.27 3.88 -17.74
C GLN A 192 -19.85 4.57 -16.51
N TYR A 193 -18.99 5.11 -15.64
CA TYR A 193 -19.42 5.87 -14.47
C TYR A 193 -20.09 7.21 -14.83
N GLN A 194 -19.54 7.97 -15.78
CA GLN A 194 -20.07 9.27 -16.21
C GLN A 194 -21.43 9.16 -16.88
N ASN A 195 -21.69 8.08 -17.64
CA ASN A 195 -23.01 7.81 -18.20
C ASN A 195 -24.09 7.73 -17.12
N SER A 196 -23.72 7.51 -15.85
CA SER A 196 -24.62 7.54 -14.70
C SER A 196 -24.73 8.89 -14.00
N PHE A 197 -23.81 9.85 -14.21
CA PHE A 197 -23.71 11.09 -13.40
C PHE A 197 -23.38 12.40 -14.18
N GLY A 198 -23.40 12.38 -15.52
CA GLY A 198 -23.63 13.57 -16.36
C GLY A 198 -22.46 14.56 -16.58
N LYS A 199 -21.31 14.45 -15.91
CA LYS A 199 -20.16 15.35 -16.14
C LYS A 199 -18.96 14.64 -16.77
N LYS A 200 -18.71 14.94 -18.04
CA LYS A 200 -17.52 14.49 -18.79
C LYS A 200 -16.31 15.36 -18.43
N LEU A 201 -15.34 14.77 -17.75
CA LEU A 201 -14.00 15.35 -17.57
C LEU A 201 -12.99 14.53 -18.34
N ASP A 202 -11.90 15.18 -18.76
CA ASP A 202 -10.83 14.56 -19.51
C ASP A 202 -9.86 13.78 -18.60
N VAL A 203 -10.27 12.56 -18.23
CA VAL A 203 -9.44 11.62 -17.47
C VAL A 203 -8.15 11.24 -18.22
N LEU A 204 -8.18 11.29 -19.55
CA LEU A 204 -7.07 10.85 -20.38
C LEU A 204 -5.93 11.87 -20.37
N SER A 205 -6.24 13.17 -20.38
CA SER A 205 -5.23 14.20 -20.15
C SER A 205 -4.52 14.02 -18.81
N GLU A 206 -5.24 13.63 -17.75
CA GLU A 206 -4.63 13.38 -16.44
C GLU A 206 -3.74 12.12 -16.44
N PHE A 207 -4.15 11.05 -17.13
CA PHE A 207 -3.31 9.87 -17.35
C PHE A 207 -2.02 10.23 -18.11
N ASP A 208 -2.15 10.94 -19.22
CA ASP A 208 -1.03 11.33 -20.08
C ASP A 208 -0.08 12.29 -19.32
N ARG A 209 -0.62 13.14 -18.43
CA ARG A 209 0.15 14.01 -17.53
C ARG A 209 0.89 13.24 -16.43
N LEU A 210 0.29 12.20 -15.85
CA LEU A 210 0.88 11.41 -14.77
C LEU A 210 1.93 10.40 -15.25
N LEU A 211 1.77 9.92 -16.48
CA LEU A 211 2.57 8.83 -17.03
C LEU A 211 4.09 9.09 -16.96
N PRO A 212 4.65 10.26 -17.31
CA PRO A 212 6.08 10.51 -17.22
C PRO A 212 6.65 10.33 -15.80
N TYR A 213 5.87 10.61 -14.75
CA TYR A 213 6.32 10.44 -13.37
C TYR A 213 6.42 8.97 -12.94
N CYS A 214 5.65 8.08 -13.59
CA CYS A 214 5.59 6.65 -13.25
C CYS A 214 6.49 5.79 -14.15
N ARG A 215 7.20 6.38 -15.11
CA ARG A 215 8.15 5.67 -16.00
C ARG A 215 9.60 5.91 -15.57
N PRO A 216 10.58 5.11 -16.05
CA PRO A 216 12.00 5.34 -15.79
C PRO A 216 12.41 6.81 -15.96
N GLY A 217 13.16 7.34 -14.99
CA GLY A 217 13.53 8.76 -14.89
C GLY A 217 12.44 9.66 -14.26
N GLY A 218 11.24 9.14 -14.05
CA GLY A 218 10.15 9.82 -13.37
C GLY A 218 10.25 9.71 -11.86
N PHE A 219 9.95 10.79 -11.15
CA PHE A 219 10.09 10.87 -9.69
C PHE A 219 9.39 9.72 -8.91
N ARG A 220 8.17 9.32 -9.31
CA ARG A 220 7.46 8.22 -8.63
C ARG A 220 8.05 6.87 -8.96
N PHE A 221 8.60 6.70 -10.15
CA PHE A 221 9.31 5.50 -10.55
C PHE A 221 10.61 5.36 -9.77
N GLU A 222 11.43 6.42 -9.68
CA GLU A 222 12.68 6.36 -8.90
C GLU A 222 12.43 6.09 -7.40
N ASN A 223 11.20 6.31 -6.94
CA ASN A 223 10.74 6.03 -5.58
C ASN A 223 9.60 5.00 -5.57
N TYR A 224 9.66 3.97 -6.43
CA TYR A 224 8.54 3.05 -6.65
C TYR A 224 8.08 2.33 -5.37
N LEU A 225 8.98 2.03 -4.42
CA LEU A 225 8.60 1.43 -3.13
C LEU A 225 7.70 2.36 -2.30
N THR A 226 7.71 3.66 -2.55
CA THR A 226 6.83 4.61 -1.85
C THR A 226 5.51 4.80 -2.59
N PHE A 227 5.55 4.93 -3.92
CA PHE A 227 4.39 5.41 -4.69
C PHE A 227 3.61 4.33 -5.45
N PHE A 228 4.22 3.18 -5.73
CA PHE A 228 3.55 2.08 -6.42
C PHE A 228 2.89 1.19 -5.37
N ALA A 229 1.83 0.46 -5.74
CA ALA A 229 1.24 -0.49 -4.82
C ALA A 229 2.15 -1.70 -4.62
N GLY A 230 2.44 -2.04 -3.36
CA GLY A 230 3.23 -3.21 -3.01
C GLY A 230 2.65 -4.50 -3.59
N LYS A 231 1.31 -4.63 -3.61
CA LYS A 231 0.62 -5.77 -4.26
C LYS A 231 0.88 -5.84 -5.77
N ASP A 232 0.94 -4.68 -6.43
CA ASP A 232 1.22 -4.59 -7.87
C ASP A 232 2.68 -4.97 -8.17
N LEU A 233 3.61 -4.49 -7.34
CA LEU A 233 5.01 -4.88 -7.43
C LEU A 233 5.20 -6.38 -7.16
N LEU A 234 4.56 -6.94 -6.13
CA LEU A 234 4.54 -8.38 -5.85
C LEU A 234 4.04 -9.20 -7.04
N PHE A 235 2.95 -8.78 -7.67
CA PHE A 235 2.42 -9.43 -8.85
C PHE A 235 3.40 -9.39 -10.02
N GLY A 236 4.02 -8.24 -10.30
CA GLY A 236 5.00 -8.12 -11.37
C GLY A 236 6.23 -9.01 -11.17
N MET A 237 6.59 -9.32 -9.92
CA MET A 237 7.71 -10.21 -9.56
C MET A 237 7.39 -11.71 -9.66
N GLN A 238 6.13 -12.12 -9.90
CA GLN A 238 5.69 -13.52 -9.72
C GLN A 238 6.55 -14.59 -10.42
N ASN A 239 7.11 -14.28 -11.58
CA ASN A 239 7.95 -15.22 -12.33
C ASN A 239 9.35 -15.35 -11.72
N ALA A 240 9.92 -14.24 -11.22
CA ALA A 240 11.21 -14.22 -10.55
C ALA A 240 11.12 -14.89 -9.18
N LEU A 241 10.04 -14.66 -8.43
CA LEU A 241 9.79 -15.31 -7.14
C LEU A 241 9.82 -16.84 -7.24
N ARG A 242 9.32 -17.43 -8.33
CA ARG A 242 9.42 -18.88 -8.57
C ARG A 242 10.87 -19.36 -8.74
N LYS A 243 11.74 -18.55 -9.36
CA LYS A 243 13.17 -18.84 -9.46
C LYS A 243 13.86 -18.73 -8.11
N PHE A 244 13.36 -17.88 -7.22
CA PHE A 244 13.77 -17.78 -5.82
C PHE A 244 13.10 -18.82 -4.92
N ASN A 245 12.51 -19.88 -5.48
CA ASN A 245 11.84 -20.97 -4.75
C ASN A 245 10.56 -20.56 -3.99
N PHE A 246 9.91 -19.46 -4.36
CA PHE A 246 8.58 -19.08 -3.86
C PHE A 246 7.52 -19.34 -4.92
N GLU A 247 6.57 -20.23 -4.62
CA GLU A 247 5.52 -20.65 -5.58
C GLU A 247 4.69 -19.47 -6.14
N SER A 248 4.44 -18.47 -5.29
CA SER A 248 3.62 -17.30 -5.60
C SER A 248 3.95 -16.12 -4.69
N PRO A 249 3.54 -14.89 -5.06
CA PRO A 249 3.72 -13.72 -4.20
C PRO A 249 3.05 -13.85 -2.83
N VAL A 250 1.94 -14.58 -2.73
CA VAL A 250 1.27 -14.87 -1.45
C VAL A 250 2.18 -15.70 -0.53
N VAL A 251 2.83 -16.74 -1.05
CA VAL A 251 3.75 -17.59 -0.27
C VAL A 251 4.97 -16.80 0.15
N PHE A 252 5.53 -15.98 -0.75
CA PHE A 252 6.64 -15.09 -0.43
C PHE A 252 6.30 -14.12 0.71
N ARG A 253 5.16 -13.41 0.61
CA ARG A 253 4.71 -12.49 1.64
C ARG A 253 4.48 -13.20 2.98
N LYS A 254 3.86 -14.38 2.98
CA LYS A 254 3.65 -15.19 4.20
C LYS A 254 4.97 -15.61 4.85
N ALA A 255 5.97 -15.98 4.05
CA ALA A 255 7.29 -16.31 4.57
C ALA A 255 7.97 -15.10 5.25
N ILE A 256 7.81 -13.90 4.68
CA ILE A 256 8.33 -12.66 5.28
C ILE A 256 7.61 -12.35 6.60
N ILE A 257 6.28 -12.43 6.64
CA ILE A 257 5.49 -12.19 7.85
C ILE A 257 5.88 -13.19 8.95
N GLN A 258 6.03 -14.46 8.58
CA GLN A 258 6.49 -15.49 9.52
C GLN A 258 7.88 -15.17 10.05
N GLY A 259 8.81 -14.78 9.17
CA GLY A 259 10.16 -14.35 9.56
C GLY A 259 10.17 -13.14 10.51
N ILE A 260 9.27 -12.17 10.29
CA ILE A 260 9.07 -11.02 11.19
C ILE A 260 8.57 -11.50 12.56
N ALA A 261 7.57 -12.37 12.60
CA ALA A 261 6.97 -12.86 13.85
C ALA A 261 7.91 -13.75 14.66
N GLU A 262 8.78 -14.51 13.99
CA GLU A 262 9.73 -15.45 14.60
C GLU A 262 11.11 -14.81 14.85
N SER A 263 11.32 -13.56 14.42
CA SER A 263 12.59 -12.87 14.55
C SER A 263 12.98 -12.69 16.03
N PRO A 264 14.22 -13.06 16.42
CA PRO A 264 14.76 -12.71 17.73
C PRO A 264 15.27 -11.26 17.78
N GLU A 265 15.40 -10.59 16.64
CA GLU A 265 15.85 -9.21 16.53
C GLU A 265 14.70 -8.22 16.73
N ASP A 266 15.06 -7.01 17.13
CA ASP A 266 14.16 -5.86 17.24
C ASP A 266 13.69 -5.41 15.84
N VAL A 267 12.60 -5.99 15.34
CA VAL A 267 12.04 -5.76 13.98
C VAL A 267 11.86 -4.27 13.67
N TRP A 268 11.51 -3.45 14.67
CA TRP A 268 11.33 -2.01 14.50
C TRP A 268 12.60 -1.26 14.07
N THR A 269 13.78 -1.86 14.21
CA THR A 269 15.08 -1.29 13.76
C THR A 269 15.37 -1.57 12.28
N TRP A 270 14.61 -2.43 11.61
CA TRP A 270 14.93 -2.86 10.25
C TRP A 270 14.72 -1.76 9.22
N LEU A 271 13.85 -0.78 9.51
CA LEU A 271 13.59 0.37 8.65
C LEU A 271 13.47 1.66 9.48
N PRO A 272 14.01 2.80 9.00
CA PRO A 272 13.89 4.07 9.71
C PRO A 272 12.44 4.49 9.95
N GLU A 273 11.52 4.23 9.00
CA GLU A 273 10.10 4.51 9.16
C GLU A 273 9.49 3.78 10.37
N TRP A 274 9.95 2.57 10.66
CA TRP A 274 9.47 1.73 11.75
C TRP A 274 10.04 2.20 13.09
N GLU A 275 11.31 2.61 13.12
CA GLU A 275 11.93 3.22 14.30
C GLU A 275 11.19 4.49 14.71
N LYS A 276 10.76 5.30 13.74
CA LYS A 276 10.05 6.56 13.97
C LYS A 276 8.60 6.38 14.42
N LEU A 277 8.01 5.23 14.12
CA LEU A 277 6.67 4.89 14.58
C LEU A 277 6.65 4.52 16.07
N ARG A 278 7.74 3.94 16.56
CA ARG A 278 7.94 3.48 17.94
C ARG A 278 8.22 4.64 18.90
#